data_AF-A0A7Z8QVE0-F1
#
_entry.id   AF-A0A7Z8QVE0-F1
#
_cell.length_a   1.000
_cell.length_b   1.000
_cell.length_c   1.000
_cell.angle_alpha   90.00
_cell.angle_beta   90.00
_cell.angle_gamma   90.00
#
_symmetry.space_group_name_H-M   'P 1'
#
loop_
_entity.id
_entity.type
_entity.pdbx_description
1 polymer ?
#
loop_
_entity_poly.entity_id
_entity_poly.type
_entity_poly.pdbx_seq_one_letter_code
_entity_poly.pdbx_strand_id
1 'polypeptide(L)'
;MLIEIAEHFSTVPILAVTDSWFGNNGLWKPAYKAIGNRFNILSRLRCNNVLYDLPEKRKPKQRGRNKKYGQRLGSATDMAKTVQQEARFYNVNLYGKQREVSAYSRVVMLKTLKRPVQVVWVFRRTQWIALFTTDLNLSITQIIEYYGARWKIESGFKELKQDIGSQKSQCRNAQAVTNHLNFCMMATTLTWIYADRLKTNPERRHKVKGRTSFAFSDIRRIIAEAALDPDFERVCPKYSSSPVNSVVTVLLRMVA
;
A
#
# COMPACT_ATOMS: atom_id res chain seq x y z
N MET A 1 -15.14 0.65 0.00
CA MET A 1 -13.78 1.16 -0.31
C MET A 1 -13.09 0.48 -1.49
N LEU A 2 -12.51 -0.75 -1.41
CA LEU A 2 -11.73 -1.31 -2.55
C LEU A 2 -12.55 -1.44 -3.84
N ILE A 3 -13.82 -1.82 -3.71
CA ILE A 3 -14.75 -1.95 -4.84
C ILE A 3 -15.09 -0.56 -5.41
N GLU A 4 -15.43 0.42 -4.57
CA GLU A 4 -15.68 1.80 -5.00
C GLU A 4 -14.48 2.42 -5.73
N ILE A 5 -13.26 2.21 -5.23
CA ILE A 5 -12.03 2.66 -5.92
C ILE A 5 -11.93 1.97 -7.28
N ALA A 6 -12.28 0.69 -7.36
CA ALA A 6 -12.23 -0.07 -8.60
C ALA A 6 -13.28 0.28 -9.64
N GLU A 7 -14.41 0.79 -9.18
CA GLU A 7 -15.48 1.34 -10.00
C GLU A 7 -15.07 2.71 -10.54
N HIS A 8 -14.46 3.56 -9.70
CA HIS A 8 -13.95 4.86 -10.12
C HIS A 8 -12.81 4.73 -11.15
N PHE A 9 -11.89 3.78 -10.96
CA PHE A 9 -10.82 3.46 -11.89
C PHE A 9 -11.12 2.20 -12.70
N SER A 10 -12.24 2.21 -13.45
CA SER A 10 -12.80 1.02 -14.12
C SER A 10 -11.89 0.38 -15.18
N THR A 11 -10.99 1.15 -15.79
CA THR A 11 -10.11 0.68 -16.87
C THR A 11 -8.73 0.23 -16.39
N VAL A 12 -8.38 0.48 -15.12
CA VAL A 12 -7.02 0.27 -14.61
C VAL A 12 -6.97 -1.00 -13.74
N PRO A 13 -5.90 -1.82 -13.85
CA PRO A 13 -5.63 -2.88 -12.89
C PRO A 13 -5.38 -2.33 -11.48
N ILE A 14 -5.82 -3.08 -10.47
CA ILE A 14 -5.71 -2.68 -9.06
C ILE A 14 -4.87 -3.71 -8.34
N LEU A 15 -3.77 -3.25 -7.75
CA LEU A 15 -2.91 -4.04 -6.88
C LEU A 15 -3.13 -3.63 -5.43
N ALA A 16 -3.77 -4.49 -4.64
CA ALA A 16 -3.84 -4.33 -3.19
C ALA A 16 -2.55 -4.83 -2.54
N VAL A 17 -1.80 -3.93 -1.89
CA VAL A 17 -0.61 -4.29 -1.12
C VAL A 17 -0.98 -4.44 0.34
N THR A 18 -0.85 -5.65 0.89
CA THR A 18 -1.31 -5.95 2.25
C THR A 18 -0.27 -6.67 3.08
N ASP A 19 -0.45 -6.70 4.40
CA ASP A 19 0.33 -7.58 5.28
C ASP A 19 -0.12 -9.06 5.15
N SER A 20 0.55 -9.94 5.89
CA SER A 20 0.23 -11.37 5.93
C SER A 20 -1.12 -11.69 6.57
N TRP A 21 -1.76 -10.76 7.27
CA TRP A 21 -3.11 -10.97 7.81
C TRP A 21 -4.12 -10.98 6.68
N PHE A 22 -4.03 -10.03 5.75
CA PHE A 22 -4.97 -9.90 4.63
C PHE A 22 -4.57 -10.65 3.35
N GLY A 23 -3.35 -11.19 3.27
CA GLY A 23 -2.85 -12.03 2.18
C GLY A 23 -3.50 -13.42 2.06
N ASN A 24 -4.82 -13.51 2.18
CA ASN A 24 -5.56 -14.76 2.21
C ASN A 24 -6.86 -14.67 1.38
N ASN A 25 -7.58 -15.80 1.31
CA ASN A 25 -8.77 -15.92 0.48
C ASN A 25 -9.98 -15.09 0.97
N GLY A 26 -9.99 -14.68 2.24
CA GLY A 26 -11.02 -13.85 2.85
C GLY A 26 -11.07 -12.43 2.29
N LEU A 27 -9.91 -11.82 1.98
CA LEU A 27 -9.88 -10.57 1.23
C LEU A 27 -9.96 -10.82 -0.28
N TRP A 28 -9.13 -11.75 -0.78
CA TRP A 28 -8.95 -11.89 -2.22
C TRP A 28 -10.23 -12.35 -2.95
N LYS A 29 -10.93 -13.37 -2.43
CA LYS A 29 -12.13 -13.94 -3.09
C LYS A 29 -13.27 -12.93 -3.26
N PRO A 30 -13.73 -12.18 -2.23
CA PRO A 30 -14.80 -11.21 -2.43
C PRO A 30 -14.40 -10.05 -3.33
N ALA A 31 -13.18 -9.52 -3.19
CA ALA A 31 -12.69 -8.44 -4.05
C ALA A 31 -12.60 -8.88 -5.51
N TYR A 32 -12.08 -10.09 -5.77
CA TYR A 32 -12.05 -10.65 -7.12
C TYR A 32 -13.43 -10.96 -7.69
N LYS A 33 -14.41 -11.36 -6.86
CA LYS A 33 -15.79 -11.57 -7.33
C LYS A 33 -16.41 -10.26 -7.87
N ALA A 34 -16.09 -9.12 -7.25
CA ALA A 34 -16.61 -7.83 -7.67
C ALA A 34 -15.79 -7.19 -8.82
N ILE A 35 -14.46 -7.28 -8.76
CA ILE A 35 -13.55 -6.53 -9.65
C ILE A 35 -13.05 -7.38 -10.83
N GLY A 36 -13.07 -8.71 -10.70
CA GLY A 36 -12.62 -9.66 -11.71
C GLY A 36 -11.10 -9.66 -11.91
N ASN A 37 -10.67 -9.94 -13.14
CA ASN A 37 -9.26 -10.11 -13.52
C ASN A 37 -8.39 -8.85 -13.31
N ARG A 38 -9.00 -7.68 -13.10
CA ARG A 38 -8.28 -6.45 -12.79
C ARG A 38 -7.73 -6.43 -11.37
N PHE A 39 -8.20 -7.29 -10.47
CA PHE A 39 -7.78 -7.29 -9.08
C PHE A 39 -6.64 -8.26 -8.79
N ASN A 40 -5.53 -7.68 -8.36
CA ASN A 40 -4.35 -8.39 -7.87
C ASN A 40 -4.06 -8.06 -6.41
N ILE A 41 -3.40 -8.99 -5.73
CA ILE A 41 -2.93 -8.79 -4.36
C ILE A 41 -1.43 -9.07 -4.31
N LEU A 42 -0.70 -8.21 -3.60
CA LEU A 42 0.70 -8.38 -3.21
C LEU A 42 0.77 -8.41 -1.68
N SER A 43 1.29 -9.48 -1.10
CA SER A 43 1.34 -9.65 0.34
C SER A 43 2.54 -10.46 0.80
N ARG A 44 2.86 -10.38 2.08
CA ARG A 44 3.77 -11.33 2.74
C ARG A 44 3.12 -12.71 2.82
N LEU A 45 3.87 -13.72 2.42
CA LEU A 45 3.52 -15.14 2.58
C LEU A 45 3.97 -15.60 3.97
N ARG A 46 3.15 -16.40 4.68
CA ARG A 46 3.60 -16.96 5.97
C ARG A 46 4.60 -18.08 5.72
N CYS A 47 5.54 -18.22 6.66
CA CYS A 47 6.65 -19.17 6.56
C CYS A 47 6.18 -20.64 6.47
N ASN A 48 5.06 -20.98 7.11
CA ASN A 48 4.48 -22.32 7.11
C ASN A 48 3.54 -22.60 5.93
N ASN A 49 3.34 -21.67 4.99
CA ASN A 49 2.51 -21.91 3.81
C ASN A 49 3.15 -22.99 2.94
N VAL A 50 2.40 -24.05 2.65
CA VAL A 50 2.83 -25.11 1.72
C VAL A 50 2.60 -24.66 0.28
N LEU A 51 3.64 -24.80 -0.54
CA LEU A 51 3.67 -24.46 -1.95
C LEU A 51 3.61 -25.72 -2.82
N TYR A 52 3.01 -25.57 -4.00
CA TYR A 52 2.88 -26.63 -4.98
C TYR A 52 3.32 -26.11 -6.34
N ASP A 53 3.86 -26.99 -7.18
CA ASP A 53 4.08 -26.67 -8.57
C ASP A 53 2.77 -26.43 -9.34
N LEU A 54 2.91 -25.84 -10.52
CA LEU A 54 1.82 -25.78 -11.49
C LEU A 54 1.37 -27.20 -11.86
N PRO A 55 0.07 -27.44 -12.07
CA PRO A 55 -0.40 -28.75 -12.51
C PRO A 55 0.17 -29.10 -13.88
N GLU A 56 0.60 -30.35 -14.05
CA GLU A 56 1.08 -30.87 -15.33
C GLU A 56 0.01 -30.75 -16.44
N LYS A 57 0.47 -30.53 -17.68
CA LYS A 57 -0.43 -30.54 -18.84
C LYS A 57 -1.09 -31.91 -18.97
N ARG A 58 -2.39 -31.91 -19.29
CA ARG A 58 -3.17 -33.14 -19.45
C ARG A 58 -2.64 -33.95 -20.64
N LYS A 59 -2.56 -35.28 -20.46
CA LYS A 59 -2.25 -36.20 -21.56
C LYS A 59 -3.51 -36.48 -22.40
N PRO A 60 -3.41 -36.64 -23.73
CA PRO A 60 -4.54 -37.05 -24.55
C PRO A 60 -5.22 -38.31 -23.98
N LYS A 61 -6.56 -38.35 -23.99
CA LYS A 61 -7.40 -39.48 -23.50
C LYS A 61 -7.31 -39.80 -22.00
N GLN A 62 -6.66 -38.96 -21.19
CA GLN A 62 -6.61 -39.16 -19.73
C GLN A 62 -8.02 -39.06 -19.11
N ARG A 63 -8.47 -40.10 -18.40
CA ARG A 63 -9.77 -40.12 -17.68
C ARG A 63 -9.66 -39.37 -16.35
N GLY A 64 -10.76 -38.78 -15.90
CA GLY A 64 -10.89 -38.13 -14.58
C GLY A 64 -10.73 -36.60 -14.57
N ARG A 65 -10.90 -36.00 -13.38
CA ARG A 65 -10.83 -34.55 -13.14
C ARG A 65 -9.38 -34.05 -13.26
N ASN A 66 -9.18 -32.90 -13.90
CA ASN A 66 -7.86 -32.25 -13.98
C ASN A 66 -7.28 -31.99 -12.59
N LYS A 67 -5.98 -32.27 -12.41
CA LYS A 67 -5.24 -31.92 -11.19
C LYS A 67 -5.24 -30.40 -11.04
N LYS A 68 -5.53 -29.92 -9.82
CA LYS A 68 -5.48 -28.49 -9.49
C LYS A 68 -4.10 -28.02 -9.03
N TYR A 69 -3.27 -28.94 -8.57
CA TYR A 69 -1.96 -28.68 -7.99
C TYR A 69 -0.96 -29.68 -8.57
N GLY A 70 0.26 -29.23 -8.81
CA GLY A 70 1.40 -30.07 -9.16
C GLY A 70 2.03 -30.73 -7.93
N GLN A 71 3.31 -31.05 -8.03
CA GLN A 71 4.06 -31.65 -6.92
C GLN A 71 4.14 -30.71 -5.71
N ARG A 72 4.18 -31.28 -4.52
CA ARG A 72 4.36 -30.52 -3.27
C ARG A 72 5.82 -30.10 -3.16
N LEU A 73 6.07 -28.79 -3.09
CA LEU A 73 7.41 -28.21 -2.99
C LEU A 73 7.94 -28.08 -1.56
N GLY A 74 7.04 -28.16 -0.56
CA GLY A 74 7.36 -27.91 0.85
C GLY A 74 6.76 -26.59 1.35
N SER A 75 7.12 -26.18 2.55
CA SER A 75 6.74 -24.87 3.09
C SER A 75 7.57 -23.74 2.49
N ALA A 76 7.14 -22.49 2.66
CA ALA A 76 7.93 -21.33 2.28
C ALA A 76 9.30 -21.31 2.98
N THR A 77 9.39 -21.83 4.20
CA THR A 77 10.65 -22.03 4.94
C THR A 77 11.54 -23.08 4.30
N ASP A 78 10.98 -24.23 3.90
CA ASP A 78 11.75 -25.30 3.28
C ASP A 78 12.34 -24.80 1.95
N MET A 79 11.49 -24.16 1.13
CA MET A 79 11.90 -23.54 -0.12
C MET A 79 12.97 -22.47 0.08
N ALA A 80 12.85 -21.62 1.11
CA ALA A 80 13.84 -20.57 1.38
C ALA A 80 15.25 -21.15 1.58
N LYS A 81 15.37 -22.31 2.26
CA LYS A 81 16.66 -22.99 2.46
C LYS A 81 17.25 -23.51 1.15
N THR A 82 16.40 -24.08 0.29
CA THR A 82 16.83 -24.69 -0.98
C THR A 82 17.24 -23.63 -2.01
N VAL A 83 16.47 -22.54 -2.14
CA VAL A 83 16.66 -21.57 -3.23
C VAL A 83 17.62 -20.43 -2.88
N GLN A 84 18.18 -20.41 -1.67
CA GLN A 84 19.05 -19.32 -1.21
C GLN A 84 20.31 -19.18 -2.08
N GLN A 85 20.89 -20.30 -2.53
CA GLN A 85 22.08 -20.30 -3.39
C GLN A 85 21.77 -19.86 -4.84
N GLU A 86 20.52 -19.96 -5.27
CA GLU A 86 20.06 -19.52 -6.59
C GLU A 86 19.65 -18.04 -6.61
N ALA A 87 19.65 -17.37 -5.46
CA ALA A 87 19.26 -15.98 -5.35
C ALA A 87 20.24 -15.05 -6.08
N ARG A 88 19.70 -14.05 -6.77
CA ARG A 88 20.46 -13.03 -7.50
C ARG A 88 20.37 -11.69 -6.80
N PHE A 89 21.33 -10.80 -7.06
CA PHE A 89 21.31 -9.44 -6.54
C PHE A 89 20.48 -8.52 -7.44
N TYR A 90 19.69 -7.66 -6.81
CA TYR A 90 18.86 -6.65 -7.45
C TYR A 90 19.03 -5.31 -6.75
N ASN A 91 19.08 -4.23 -7.52
CA ASN A 91 19.03 -2.88 -6.99
C ASN A 91 17.58 -2.41 -6.91
N VAL A 92 17.17 -1.95 -5.73
CA VAL A 92 15.81 -1.49 -5.44
C VAL A 92 15.82 -0.18 -4.67
N ASN A 93 14.84 0.68 -4.94
CA ASN A 93 14.61 1.90 -4.18
C ASN A 93 13.73 1.61 -2.95
N LEU A 94 14.35 1.48 -1.78
CA LEU A 94 13.66 1.26 -0.52
C LEU A 94 13.80 2.47 0.39
N TYR A 95 12.67 3.10 0.68
CA TYR A 95 12.57 4.28 1.56
C TYR A 95 13.40 5.47 1.07
N GLY A 96 13.42 5.69 -0.25
CA GLY A 96 14.16 6.78 -0.89
C GLY A 96 15.67 6.54 -0.97
N LYS A 97 16.12 5.29 -0.83
CA LYS A 97 17.54 4.91 -0.94
C LYS A 97 17.67 3.69 -1.83
N GLN A 98 18.64 3.74 -2.75
CA GLN A 98 19.05 2.57 -3.51
C GLN A 98 19.70 1.55 -2.57
N ARG A 99 19.24 0.31 -2.66
CA ARG A 99 19.75 -0.81 -1.87
C ARG A 99 19.87 -2.03 -2.75
N GLU A 100 20.98 -2.73 -2.59
CA GLU A 100 21.13 -4.07 -3.16
C GLU A 100 20.44 -5.10 -2.25
N VAL A 101 19.64 -5.98 -2.86
CA VAL A 101 18.93 -7.06 -2.18
C VAL A 101 19.16 -8.38 -2.93
N SER A 102 19.37 -9.45 -2.18
CA SER A 102 19.43 -10.80 -2.74
C SER A 102 18.03 -11.40 -2.78
N ALA A 103 17.57 -11.86 -3.94
CA ALA A 103 16.23 -12.42 -4.09
C ALA A 103 16.16 -13.57 -5.10
N TYR A 104 15.20 -14.46 -4.87
CA TYR A 104 14.82 -15.53 -5.78
C TYR A 104 13.31 -15.49 -6.02
N SER A 105 12.85 -15.83 -7.22
CA SER A 105 11.43 -15.89 -7.52
C SER A 105 11.03 -17.17 -8.24
N ARG A 106 9.82 -17.65 -7.95
CA ARG A 106 9.22 -18.79 -8.64
C ARG A 106 7.71 -18.64 -8.72
N VAL A 107 7.12 -19.03 -9.85
CA VAL A 107 5.67 -19.15 -10.00
C VAL A 107 5.22 -20.50 -9.46
N VAL A 108 4.28 -20.49 -8.52
CA VAL A 108 3.79 -21.67 -7.81
C VAL A 108 2.27 -21.62 -7.67
N MET A 109 1.64 -22.76 -7.45
CA MET A 109 0.25 -22.83 -7.02
C MET A 109 0.14 -22.63 -5.51
N LEU A 110 -0.60 -21.59 -5.09
CA LEU A 110 -0.90 -21.36 -3.69
C LEU A 110 -2.27 -21.93 -3.32
N LYS A 111 -2.29 -22.92 -2.42
CA LYS A 111 -3.51 -23.66 -2.04
C LYS A 111 -4.59 -22.77 -1.40
N THR A 112 -4.19 -21.74 -0.65
CA THR A 112 -5.14 -20.82 0.02
C THR A 112 -5.95 -20.01 -0.98
N LEU A 113 -5.32 -19.54 -2.07
CA LEU A 113 -5.97 -18.79 -3.15
C LEU A 113 -6.45 -19.66 -4.32
N LYS A 114 -5.98 -20.91 -4.40
CA LYS A 114 -6.26 -21.89 -5.46
C LYS A 114 -5.87 -21.40 -6.86
N ARG A 115 -4.79 -20.62 -6.97
CA ARG A 115 -4.32 -20.00 -8.23
C ARG A 115 -2.80 -19.91 -8.28
N PRO A 116 -2.23 -19.72 -9.49
CA PRO A 116 -0.82 -19.37 -9.65
C PRO A 116 -0.53 -18.03 -8.98
N VAL A 117 0.60 -17.97 -8.30
CA VAL A 117 1.17 -16.75 -7.72
C VAL A 117 2.67 -16.74 -7.98
N GLN A 118 3.25 -15.56 -8.15
CA GLN A 118 4.70 -15.41 -8.13
C GLN A 118 5.12 -15.19 -6.68
N VAL A 119 5.96 -16.07 -6.16
CA VAL A 119 6.57 -15.92 -4.83
C VAL A 119 7.99 -15.41 -5.00
N VAL A 120 8.33 -14.36 -4.24
CA VAL A 120 9.66 -13.77 -4.17
C VAL A 120 10.21 -13.95 -2.76
N TRP A 121 11.28 -14.72 -2.63
CA TRP A 121 12.07 -14.79 -1.40
C TRP A 121 13.14 -13.73 -1.44
N VAL A 122 13.15 -12.85 -0.44
CA VAL A 122 14.16 -11.81 -0.26
C VAL A 122 15.03 -12.20 0.93
N PHE A 123 16.32 -12.36 0.68
CA PHE A 123 17.31 -12.77 1.66
C PHE A 123 18.08 -11.57 2.20
N ARG A 124 18.31 -11.59 3.51
CA ARG A 124 19.18 -10.68 4.27
C ARG A 124 20.23 -11.53 4.98
N ARG A 125 21.23 -10.87 5.59
CA ARG A 125 22.35 -11.54 6.28
C ARG A 125 21.95 -12.72 7.17
N THR A 126 20.89 -12.58 7.95
CA THR A 126 20.44 -13.61 8.92
C THR A 126 18.97 -13.99 8.82
N GLN A 127 18.23 -13.38 7.89
CA GLN A 127 16.77 -13.49 7.82
C GLN A 127 16.30 -13.48 6.38
N TRP A 128 15.11 -14.02 6.16
CA TRP A 128 14.44 -13.97 4.87
C TRP A 128 12.97 -13.55 5.05
N ILE A 129 12.39 -13.01 3.99
CA ILE A 129 10.95 -12.81 3.87
C ILE A 129 10.48 -13.42 2.55
N ALA A 130 9.27 -14.00 2.55
CA ALA A 130 8.60 -14.38 1.32
C ALA A 130 7.46 -13.42 1.05
N LEU A 131 7.45 -12.83 -0.14
CA LEU A 131 6.36 -12.05 -0.70
C LEU A 131 5.68 -12.88 -1.77
N PHE A 132 4.39 -12.68 -1.99
CA PHE A 132 3.69 -13.27 -3.11
C PHE A 132 2.78 -12.25 -3.79
N THR A 133 2.62 -12.38 -5.10
CA THR A 133 1.66 -11.60 -5.88
C THR A 133 0.83 -12.50 -6.78
N THR A 134 -0.41 -12.12 -7.04
CA THR A 134 -1.24 -12.74 -8.07
C THR A 134 -1.04 -12.12 -9.45
N ASP A 135 -0.38 -10.95 -9.52
CA ASP A 135 0.06 -10.35 -10.77
C ASP A 135 1.40 -10.96 -11.19
N LEU A 136 1.37 -11.83 -12.21
CA LEU A 136 2.55 -12.54 -12.69
C LEU A 136 3.45 -11.68 -13.60
N ASN A 137 3.01 -10.46 -13.94
CA ASN A 137 3.78 -9.56 -14.79
C ASN A 137 4.70 -8.63 -14.00
N LEU A 138 4.57 -8.61 -12.66
CA LEU A 138 5.43 -7.78 -11.83
C LEU A 138 6.86 -8.32 -11.81
N SER A 139 7.81 -7.42 -12.00
CA SER A 139 9.22 -7.72 -11.78
C SER A 139 9.53 -7.93 -10.30
N ILE A 140 10.62 -8.64 -10.02
CA ILE A 140 11.12 -8.85 -8.65
C ILE A 140 11.37 -7.52 -7.94
N THR A 141 11.94 -6.53 -8.63
CA THR A 141 12.21 -5.19 -8.09
C THR A 141 10.91 -4.47 -7.73
N GLN A 142 9.92 -4.45 -8.63
CA GLN A 142 8.60 -3.85 -8.35
C GLN A 142 7.91 -4.51 -7.15
N ILE A 143 7.93 -5.84 -7.05
CA ILE A 143 7.33 -6.56 -5.91
C ILE A 143 7.96 -6.10 -4.59
N ILE A 144 9.29 -5.98 -4.56
CA ILE A 144 10.02 -5.57 -3.35
C ILE A 144 9.75 -4.09 -3.03
N GLU A 145 9.76 -3.21 -4.03
CA GLU A 145 9.55 -1.77 -3.86
C GLU A 145 8.10 -1.45 -3.45
N TYR A 146 7.10 -2.03 -4.11
CA TYR A 146 5.69 -1.84 -3.79
C TYR A 146 5.37 -2.36 -2.38
N TYR A 147 5.89 -3.53 -2.01
CA TYR A 147 5.72 -4.03 -0.65
C TYR A 147 6.47 -3.17 0.38
N GLY A 148 7.64 -2.64 0.04
CA GLY A 148 8.38 -1.68 0.88
C GLY A 148 7.60 -0.38 1.10
N ALA A 149 6.94 0.14 0.06
CA ALA A 149 6.11 1.33 0.11
C ALA A 149 4.91 1.18 1.05
N ARG A 150 4.44 -0.05 1.30
CA ARG A 150 3.38 -0.35 2.28
C ARG A 150 3.63 0.31 3.64
N TRP A 151 4.88 0.38 4.10
CA TRP A 151 5.26 1.00 5.40
C TRP A 151 4.82 2.47 5.53
N LYS A 152 4.49 3.12 4.41
CA LYS A 152 3.98 4.49 4.41
C LYS A 152 2.65 4.63 5.14
N ILE A 153 1.81 3.60 5.19
CA ILE A 153 0.53 3.68 5.94
C ILE A 153 0.78 3.77 7.45
N GLU A 154 1.80 3.08 7.98
CA GLU A 154 2.22 3.18 9.37
C GLU A 154 2.73 4.58 9.70
N SER A 155 3.46 5.20 8.77
CA SER A 155 3.90 6.60 8.90
C SER A 155 2.69 7.55 8.88
N GLY A 156 1.75 7.34 7.96
CA GLY A 156 0.50 8.10 7.87
C GLY A 156 -0.36 7.97 9.13
N PHE A 157 -0.45 6.78 9.74
CA PHE A 157 -1.15 6.61 11.03
C PHE A 157 -0.47 7.36 12.16
N LYS A 158 0.86 7.39 12.20
CA LYS A 158 1.59 8.20 13.18
C LYS A 158 1.27 9.68 13.00
N GLU A 159 1.36 10.18 11.77
CA GLU A 159 1.08 11.58 11.41
C GLU A 159 -0.37 11.97 11.74
N LEU A 160 -1.35 11.13 11.39
CA LEU A 160 -2.76 11.36 11.69
C LEU A 160 -3.01 11.48 13.21
N LYS A 161 -2.42 10.56 13.98
CA LYS A 161 -2.64 10.47 15.43
C LYS A 161 -1.90 11.55 16.21
N GLN A 162 -0.61 11.73 15.93
CA GLN A 162 0.30 12.56 16.74
C GLN A 162 0.38 13.99 16.20
N ASP A 163 0.59 14.12 14.89
CA ASP A 163 0.83 15.43 14.27
C ASP A 163 -0.50 16.15 14.09
N ILE A 164 -1.43 15.60 13.31
CA ILE A 164 -2.76 16.20 13.11
C ILE A 164 -3.58 16.18 14.40
N GLY A 165 -3.38 15.16 15.24
CA GLY A 165 -3.98 15.11 16.58
C GLY A 165 -5.35 14.43 16.62
N SER A 166 -5.62 13.47 15.73
CA SER A 166 -6.92 12.76 15.70
C SER A 166 -7.25 12.03 17.01
N GLN A 167 -6.25 11.72 17.84
CA GLN A 167 -6.43 11.10 19.17
C GLN A 167 -6.66 12.12 20.30
N LYS A 168 -6.52 13.42 20.03
CA LYS A 168 -6.63 14.48 21.03
C LYS A 168 -8.06 15.01 21.17
N SER A 169 -8.99 14.56 20.33
CA SER A 169 -10.40 14.93 20.42
C SER A 169 -11.01 14.44 21.74
N GLN A 170 -11.71 15.35 22.41
CA GLN A 170 -12.49 15.07 23.63
C GLN A 170 -14.00 15.15 23.36
N CYS A 171 -14.41 15.02 22.08
CA CYS A 171 -15.82 14.97 21.73
C CYS A 171 -16.52 13.79 22.43
N ARG A 172 -17.70 14.05 23.00
CA ARG A 172 -18.49 13.04 23.73
C ARG A 172 -19.63 12.43 22.89
N ASN A 173 -19.88 12.97 21.70
CA ASN A 173 -20.90 12.49 20.77
C ASN A 173 -20.23 11.63 19.67
N ALA A 174 -20.77 10.45 19.39
CA ALA A 174 -20.24 9.50 18.41
C ALA A 174 -20.12 10.09 16.98
N GLN A 175 -21.11 10.89 16.56
CA GLN A 175 -21.08 11.58 15.27
C GLN A 175 -19.97 12.63 15.24
N ALA A 176 -19.80 13.40 16.31
CA ALA A 176 -18.74 14.40 16.41
C ALA A 176 -17.35 13.76 16.40
N VAL A 177 -17.17 12.61 17.06
CA VAL A 177 -15.93 11.82 17.02
C VAL A 177 -15.63 11.36 15.59
N THR A 178 -16.64 10.84 14.89
CA THR A 178 -16.50 10.36 13.50
C THR A 178 -16.17 11.51 12.54
N ASN A 179 -16.88 12.63 12.67
CA ASN A 179 -16.63 13.84 11.86
C ASN A 179 -15.21 14.35 12.09
N HIS A 180 -14.75 14.46 13.34
CA HIS A 180 -13.39 14.89 13.65
C HIS A 180 -12.35 13.99 12.99
N LEU A 181 -12.50 12.67 13.07
CA LEU A 181 -11.58 11.74 12.41
C LEU A 181 -11.56 11.93 10.89
N ASN A 182 -12.71 12.09 10.25
CA ASN A 182 -12.82 12.35 8.82
C ASN A 182 -12.13 13.66 8.42
N PHE A 183 -12.32 14.73 9.19
CA PHE A 183 -11.61 16.00 9.00
C PHE A 183 -10.10 15.84 9.13
N CYS A 184 -9.63 15.09 10.12
CA CYS A 184 -8.20 14.80 10.27
C CYS A 184 -7.65 14.02 9.06
N MET A 185 -8.36 13.00 8.58
CA MET A 185 -7.95 12.23 7.40
C MET A 185 -7.91 13.09 6.13
N MET A 186 -8.91 13.95 5.94
CA MET A 186 -8.93 14.92 4.85
C MET A 186 -7.74 15.89 4.93
N ALA A 187 -7.49 16.48 6.11
CA ALA A 187 -6.37 17.39 6.33
C ALA A 187 -5.01 16.72 6.06
N THR A 188 -4.80 15.49 6.52
CA THR A 188 -3.59 14.70 6.20
C THR A 188 -3.42 14.51 4.70
N THR A 189 -4.50 14.15 4.01
CA THR A 189 -4.49 13.90 2.56
C THR A 189 -4.17 15.17 1.79
N LEU A 190 -4.83 16.29 2.11
CA LEU A 190 -4.57 17.59 1.47
C LEU A 190 -3.14 18.07 1.73
N THR A 191 -2.60 17.84 2.93
CA THR A 191 -1.21 18.19 3.27
C THR A 191 -0.22 17.43 2.37
N TRP A 192 -0.44 16.14 2.13
CA TRP A 192 0.43 15.36 1.24
C TRP A 192 0.25 15.70 -0.24
N ILE A 193 -0.96 16.02 -0.69
CA ILE A 193 -1.20 16.53 -2.05
C ILE A 193 -0.49 17.88 -2.25
N TYR A 194 -0.54 18.76 -1.25
CA TYR A 194 0.19 20.02 -1.28
C TYR A 194 1.70 19.78 -1.35
N ALA A 195 2.22 18.86 -0.53
CA ALA A 195 3.64 18.49 -0.54
C ALA A 195 4.12 17.98 -1.91
N ASP A 196 3.31 17.15 -2.57
CA ASP A 196 3.61 16.63 -3.91
C ASP A 196 3.68 17.72 -4.98
N ARG A 197 2.94 18.82 -4.80
CA ARG A 197 2.92 19.97 -5.71
C ARG A 197 4.02 21.01 -5.45
N LEU A 198 4.82 20.84 -4.40
CA LEU A 198 5.93 21.76 -4.13
C LEU A 198 7.04 21.56 -5.17
N LYS A 199 7.47 22.67 -5.81
CA LYS A 199 8.58 22.65 -6.78
C LYS A 199 9.92 22.33 -6.11
N THR A 200 10.09 22.75 -4.86
CA THR A 200 11.31 22.57 -4.07
C THR A 200 10.97 21.81 -2.81
N ASN A 201 11.87 20.89 -2.41
CA ASN A 201 11.73 20.17 -1.16
C ASN A 201 11.82 21.17 0.02
N PRO A 202 10.87 21.12 0.98
CA PRO A 202 10.93 21.90 2.20
C PRO A 202 12.26 21.74 2.94
N GLU A 203 12.75 22.83 3.50
CA GLU A 203 13.83 22.76 4.47
C GLU A 203 13.35 22.09 5.76
N ARG A 204 14.11 21.09 6.22
CA ARG A 204 13.86 20.43 7.50
C ARG A 204 14.09 21.38 8.66
N ARG A 205 13.13 21.46 9.59
CA ARG A 205 13.33 22.13 10.88
C ARG A 205 14.40 21.44 11.72
N HIS A 206 14.43 20.11 11.72
CA HIS A 206 15.41 19.31 12.44
C HIS A 206 16.27 18.49 11.46
N LYS A 207 17.53 18.91 11.27
CA LYS A 207 18.51 18.21 10.44
C LYS A 207 18.91 16.90 11.13
N VAL A 208 18.52 15.77 10.55
CA VAL A 208 18.89 14.43 11.01
C VAL A 208 19.94 13.85 10.07
N LYS A 209 21.10 13.47 10.61
CA LYS A 209 22.22 12.92 9.83
C LYS A 209 21.74 11.75 8.95
N GLY A 210 21.99 11.83 7.64
CA GLY A 210 21.68 10.77 6.68
C GLY A 210 20.22 10.69 6.20
N ARG A 211 19.37 11.69 6.51
CA ARG A 211 18.03 11.84 5.92
C ARG A 211 17.97 13.06 5.01
N THR A 212 17.68 12.83 3.74
CA THR A 212 17.58 13.87 2.70
C THR A 212 16.14 14.27 2.38
N SER A 213 15.15 13.47 2.78
CA SER A 213 13.73 13.75 2.53
C SER A 213 13.12 14.63 3.63
N PHE A 214 12.22 15.54 3.28
CA PHE A 214 11.41 16.31 4.25
C PHE A 214 10.44 15.40 5.04
N ALA A 215 9.91 15.92 6.15
CA ALA A 215 8.91 15.25 6.99
C ALA A 215 7.55 15.93 6.88
N PHE A 216 6.49 15.21 7.26
CA PHE A 216 5.13 15.75 7.30
C PHE A 216 5.02 17.02 8.16
N SER A 217 5.75 17.07 9.27
CA SER A 217 5.85 18.26 10.14
C SER A 217 6.41 19.49 9.43
N ASP A 218 7.33 19.31 8.48
CA ASP A 218 7.93 20.43 7.73
C ASP A 218 6.89 21.04 6.78
N ILE A 219 6.06 20.22 6.14
CA ILE A 219 4.95 20.68 5.30
C ILE A 219 3.88 21.40 6.13
N ARG A 220 3.49 20.81 7.26
CA ARG A 220 2.53 21.47 8.16
C ARG A 220 3.01 22.82 8.64
N ARG A 221 4.31 22.97 8.88
CA ARG A 221 4.90 24.26 9.24
C ARG A 221 4.73 25.27 8.12
N ILE A 222 5.05 24.91 6.88
CA ILE A 222 4.86 25.80 5.72
C ILE A 222 3.38 26.24 5.60
N ILE A 223 2.45 25.29 5.74
CA ILE A 223 1.01 25.60 5.70
C ILE A 223 0.63 26.54 6.85
N ALA A 224 1.14 26.30 8.07
CA ALA A 224 0.86 27.13 9.23
C ALA A 224 1.46 28.54 9.09
N GLU A 225 2.69 28.66 8.58
CA GLU A 225 3.35 29.94 8.31
C GLU A 225 2.55 30.73 7.26
N ALA A 226 2.12 30.09 6.18
CA ALA A 226 1.27 30.72 5.17
C ALA A 226 -0.09 31.16 5.74
N ALA A 227 -0.71 30.35 6.59
CA ALA A 227 -2.00 30.68 7.21
C ALA A 227 -1.92 31.79 8.26
N LEU A 228 -0.75 31.98 8.87
CA LEU A 228 -0.47 33.05 9.83
C LEU A 228 0.05 34.33 9.16
N ASP A 229 0.27 34.30 7.84
CA ASP A 229 0.71 35.47 7.09
C ASP A 229 -0.39 36.55 7.10
N PRO A 230 -0.09 37.81 7.44
CA PRO A 230 -1.07 38.90 7.42
C PRO A 230 -1.76 39.08 6.06
N ASP A 231 -1.11 38.71 4.96
CA ASP A 231 -1.64 38.79 3.61
C ASP A 231 -2.43 37.53 3.18
N PHE A 232 -2.59 36.53 4.05
CA PHE A 232 -3.26 35.28 3.71
C PHE A 232 -4.68 35.48 3.15
N GLU A 233 -5.44 36.42 3.72
CA GLU A 233 -6.80 36.75 3.25
C GLU A 233 -6.82 37.27 1.81
N ARG A 234 -5.71 37.85 1.32
CA ARG A 234 -5.60 38.34 -0.07
C ARG A 234 -5.42 37.21 -1.08
N VAL A 235 -4.87 36.08 -0.64
CA VAL A 235 -4.63 34.89 -1.48
C VAL A 235 -5.89 34.01 -1.57
N CYS A 236 -6.75 34.07 -0.55
CA CYS A 236 -8.07 33.45 -0.60
C CYS A 236 -8.94 34.17 -1.64
N PRO A 237 -9.58 33.44 -2.58
CA PRO A 237 -10.51 34.06 -3.50
C PRO A 237 -11.61 34.76 -2.69
N LYS A 238 -11.84 36.05 -2.96
CA LYS A 238 -12.99 36.77 -2.40
C LYS A 238 -14.23 35.96 -2.71
N TYR A 239 -15.11 35.83 -1.71
CA TYR A 239 -16.34 35.04 -1.80
C TYR A 239 -17.11 35.46 -3.07
N SER A 240 -17.01 34.66 -4.12
CA SER A 240 -17.84 34.83 -5.31
C SER A 240 -19.11 34.05 -5.05
N SER A 241 -20.25 34.68 -5.29
CA SER A 241 -21.59 34.08 -5.27
C SER A 241 -21.76 33.08 -6.42
N SER A 242 -20.85 32.10 -6.53
CA SER A 242 -21.01 31.00 -7.46
C SER A 242 -22.13 30.08 -6.95
N PRO A 243 -23.11 29.72 -7.79
CA PRO A 243 -24.24 28.87 -7.40
C PRO A 243 -23.86 27.40 -7.16
N VAL A 244 -22.59 27.04 -7.37
CA VAL A 244 -22.08 25.70 -7.04
C VAL A 244 -21.80 25.67 -5.54
N ASN A 245 -22.54 24.82 -4.79
CA ASN A 245 -22.35 24.57 -3.37
C ASN A 245 -20.86 24.55 -3.01
N SER A 246 -20.35 25.68 -2.51
CA SER A 246 -18.94 25.78 -2.19
C SER A 246 -18.63 24.70 -1.14
N VAL A 247 -17.46 24.08 -1.23
CA VAL A 247 -17.01 23.11 -0.21
C VAL A 247 -17.19 23.69 1.19
N VAL A 248 -16.98 25.01 1.35
CA VAL A 248 -17.24 25.76 2.58
C VAL A 248 -18.71 25.69 3.01
N THR A 249 -19.67 25.92 2.11
CA THR A 249 -21.11 25.85 2.39
C THR A 249 -21.53 24.43 2.82
N VAL A 250 -20.97 23.40 2.17
CA VAL A 250 -21.21 22.00 2.54
C VAL A 250 -20.61 21.69 3.91
N LEU A 251 -19.38 22.15 4.17
CA LEU A 251 -18.70 21.97 5.45
C LEU A 251 -19.42 22.68 6.60
N LEU A 252 -19.90 23.92 6.41
CA LEU A 252 -20.65 24.67 7.41
C LEU A 252 -22.00 24.00 7.74
N ARG A 253 -22.67 23.38 6.75
CA ARG A 253 -23.89 22.59 6.99
C ARG A 253 -23.64 21.29 7.76
N MET A 254 -22.41 20.76 7.75
CA MET A 254 -22.06 19.53 8.50
C MET A 254 -21.65 19.79 9.96
N VAL A 255 -21.42 21.06 10.32
CA VAL A 255 -21.02 21.48 11.68
C VAL A 255 -22.22 21.95 12.53
N ALA A 256 -23.32 22.36 11.88
CA ALA A 256 -24.60 22.62 12.53
C ALA A 256 -25.34 21.31 12.87
#